data_AF-A0A645BND2-F1
#
_entry.id   AF-A0A645BND2-F1
#
_cell.length_a   1.000
_cell.length_b   1.000
_cell.length_c   1.000
_cell.angle_alpha   90.00
_cell.angle_beta   90.00
_cell.angle_gamma   90.00
#
_symmetry.space_group_name_H-M   'P 1'
#
loop_
_entity.id
_entity.type
_entity.pdbx_description
1 polymer ?
#
loop_
_entity_poly.entity_id
_entity_poly.type
_entity_poly.pdbx_seq_one_letter_code
_entity_poly.pdbx_strand_id
1 'polypeptide(L)'
;MLGNFITPVPAQQRLGPHWYQGSADAIYQSMNLIKDAKPDYVVVFGADNIYRMDIRQMLDAHIDSGLGATVAGIRVPRAEASAFGIIDAGADNKIHQFLEKPADPPGLPDSPDESYASMGNYIFDKDALVAALEADAADENARHDMGGDIIPAFVSRGEAQVYDFTDNAVPGATEEDRNYWRDVGTIDAFFDAHMDLVAVKPNFNLYNDDWPIFSFQRQLPGAKFTLRGTAEDSIVSAGCIISGGDVDSSVLSPKVRVDKWAKVEQSILMDNAQVGRNAVVRRAILDKNVIIERGAEVGVDHEADRARGFTVSAGGITVVPKDFVVKAV
;
A
#
# COMPACT_ATOMS: atom_id res chain seq x y z
N MET A 1 12.88 -17.66 22.51
CA MET A 1 11.84 -16.61 22.42
C MET A 1 12.27 -15.68 21.30
N LEU A 2 11.47 -15.54 20.25
CA LEU A 2 11.70 -14.49 19.26
C LEU A 2 11.55 -13.17 20.02
N GLY A 3 12.53 -12.26 19.93
CA GLY A 3 12.54 -10.98 20.65
C GLY A 3 11.44 -9.99 20.22
N ASN A 4 10.44 -10.46 19.49
CA ASN A 4 9.37 -9.68 18.87
C ASN A 4 8.03 -10.41 19.10
N PHE A 5 6.94 -9.66 19.20
CA PHE A 5 5.58 -10.19 19.29
C PHE A 5 4.61 -9.32 18.47
N ILE A 6 3.47 -9.90 18.11
CA ILE A 6 2.37 -9.19 17.44
C ILE A 6 1.15 -9.27 18.35
N THR A 7 0.59 -8.11 18.68
CA THR A 7 -0.67 -8.01 19.42
C THR A 7 -1.72 -7.39 18.52
N PRO A 8 -2.69 -8.15 18.00
CA PRO A 8 -3.80 -7.56 17.27
C PRO A 8 -4.70 -6.78 18.23
N VAL A 9 -4.94 -5.51 17.92
CA VAL A 9 -5.78 -4.62 18.74
C VAL A 9 -7.01 -4.29 17.91
N PRO A 10 -8.19 -4.87 18.20
CA PRO A 10 -9.41 -4.48 17.51
C PRO A 10 -9.78 -3.04 17.90
N ALA A 11 -10.54 -2.36 17.04
CA ALA A 11 -11.05 -1.03 17.35
C ALA A 11 -11.76 -1.03 18.71
N GLN A 12 -11.37 -0.09 19.58
CA GLN A 12 -11.83 0.00 20.95
C GLN A 12 -12.69 1.25 21.16
N GLN A 13 -13.58 1.21 22.15
CA GLN A 13 -14.40 2.34 22.60
C GLN A 13 -14.12 2.58 24.09
N ARG A 14 -12.85 2.84 24.44
CA ARG A 14 -12.42 2.86 25.85
C ARG A 14 -12.70 4.18 26.54
N LEU A 15 -12.76 5.27 25.79
CA LEU A 15 -12.92 6.63 26.31
C LEU A 15 -14.34 7.18 26.17
N GLY A 16 -15.28 6.37 25.64
CA GLY A 16 -16.68 6.74 25.48
C GLY A 16 -17.38 5.93 24.40
N PRO A 17 -18.68 6.15 24.16
CA PRO A 17 -19.47 5.42 23.15
C PRO A 17 -19.24 5.96 21.73
N HIS A 18 -18.00 6.31 21.38
CA HIS A 18 -17.64 6.81 20.05
C HIS A 18 -16.56 5.91 19.43
N TRP A 19 -16.61 5.79 18.11
CA TRP A 19 -15.51 5.20 17.34
C TRP A 19 -14.32 6.17 17.28
N TYR A 20 -13.21 5.70 16.71
CA TYR A 20 -12.03 6.55 16.52
C TYR A 20 -12.38 7.79 15.71
N GLN A 21 -12.05 8.97 16.24
CA GLN A 21 -12.31 10.24 15.57
C GLN A 21 -11.28 10.53 14.47
N GLY A 22 -10.06 10.02 14.66
CA GLY A 22 -8.97 10.10 13.71
C GLY A 22 -7.83 9.15 14.09
N SER A 23 -6.73 9.21 13.34
CA SER A 23 -5.58 8.33 13.52
C SER A 23 -4.87 8.55 14.88
N ALA A 24 -4.84 9.78 15.39
CA ALA A 24 -4.28 10.08 16.71
C ALA A 24 -5.19 9.57 17.84
N ASP A 25 -6.51 9.76 17.72
CA ASP A 25 -7.48 9.23 18.70
C ASP A 25 -7.41 7.70 18.80
N ALA A 26 -7.18 6.99 17.69
CA ALA A 26 -7.01 5.53 17.71
C ALA A 26 -5.83 5.07 18.60
N ILE A 27 -4.71 5.81 18.55
CA ILE A 27 -3.54 5.57 19.40
C ILE A 27 -3.85 5.97 20.84
N TYR A 28 -4.49 7.12 21.05
CA TYR A 28 -4.85 7.62 22.37
C TYR A 28 -5.80 6.68 23.13
N GLN A 29 -6.82 6.15 22.47
CA GLN A 29 -7.70 5.14 23.06
C GLN A 29 -6.99 3.83 23.42
N SER A 30 -5.86 3.55 22.77
CA SER A 30 -5.03 2.36 22.97
C SER A 30 -3.79 2.63 23.84
N MET A 31 -3.73 3.79 24.50
CA MET A 31 -2.57 4.26 25.28
C MET A 31 -2.11 3.30 26.38
N ASN A 32 -2.99 2.41 26.88
CA ASN A 32 -2.59 1.40 27.84
C ASN A 32 -1.49 0.49 27.29
N LEU A 33 -1.46 0.21 25.99
CA LEU A 33 -0.44 -0.64 25.36
C LEU A 33 0.95 0.01 25.45
N ILE A 34 1.02 1.33 25.22
CA ILE A 34 2.26 2.11 25.35
C ILE A 34 2.67 2.17 26.83
N LYS A 35 1.72 2.41 27.73
CA LYS A 35 1.95 2.47 29.19
C LYS A 35 2.46 1.15 29.76
N ASP A 36 1.91 0.03 29.31
CA ASP A 36 2.27 -1.31 29.77
C ASP A 36 3.62 -1.78 29.20
N ALA A 37 3.85 -1.55 27.91
CA ALA A 37 5.09 -1.95 27.23
C ALA A 37 6.30 -1.09 27.61
N LYS A 38 6.08 0.18 28.00
CA LYS A 38 7.13 1.17 28.34
C LYS A 38 8.27 1.24 27.32
N PRO A 39 7.97 1.45 26.02
CA PRO A 39 9.01 1.57 25.01
C PRO A 39 9.75 2.91 25.16
N ASP A 40 11.01 3.00 24.73
CA ASP A 40 11.70 4.30 24.65
C ASP A 40 11.19 5.12 23.46
N TYR A 41 10.94 4.44 22.33
CA TYR A 41 10.48 5.04 21.08
C TYR A 41 9.19 4.36 20.57
N VAL A 42 8.32 5.15 19.94
CA VAL A 42 7.09 4.65 19.31
C VAL A 42 7.15 4.90 17.81
N VAL A 43 6.95 3.84 17.04
CA VAL A 43 6.97 3.86 15.57
C VAL A 43 5.54 3.69 15.08
N VAL A 44 5.03 4.66 14.32
CA VAL A 44 3.63 4.75 13.86
C VAL A 44 3.60 4.80 12.34
N PHE A 45 3.18 3.71 11.69
CA PHE A 45 3.24 3.53 10.24
C PHE A 45 1.85 3.34 9.64
N GLY A 46 1.63 3.92 8.46
CA GLY A 46 0.51 3.58 7.59
C GLY A 46 0.60 2.11 7.15
N ALA A 47 -0.54 1.41 7.17
CA ALA A 47 -0.61 -0.02 6.88
C ALA A 47 -1.21 -0.33 5.49
N ASP A 48 -1.34 0.69 4.66
CA ASP A 48 -2.01 0.69 3.35
C ASP A 48 -1.04 1.01 2.19
N ASN A 49 0.26 1.14 2.45
CA ASN A 49 1.26 1.35 1.41
C ASN A 49 2.12 0.09 1.17
N ILE A 50 2.68 -0.02 -0.04
CA ILE A 50 3.58 -1.11 -0.44
C ILE A 50 4.99 -0.56 -0.60
N TYR A 51 5.92 -0.98 0.26
CA TYR A 51 7.33 -0.62 0.23
C TYR A 51 8.17 -1.59 1.08
N ARG A 52 9.50 -1.47 1.03
CA ARG A 52 10.42 -2.05 2.02
C ARG A 52 11.14 -0.93 2.75
N MET A 53 11.34 -1.11 4.05
CA MET A 53 12.10 -0.15 4.85
C MET A 53 12.82 -0.86 5.98
N ASP A 54 14.10 -0.56 6.15
CA ASP A 54 14.82 -0.87 7.37
C ASP A 54 14.59 0.25 8.39
N ILE A 55 13.61 0.04 9.27
CA ILE A 55 13.16 1.00 10.29
C ILE A 55 14.30 1.38 11.24
N ARG A 56 15.29 0.50 11.45
CA ARG A 56 16.41 0.76 12.36
C ARG A 56 17.21 1.98 11.94
N GLN A 57 17.37 2.20 10.63
CA GLN A 57 18.12 3.34 10.09
C GLN A 57 17.38 4.67 10.35
N MET A 58 16.05 4.67 10.22
CA MET A 58 15.24 5.84 10.58
C MET A 58 15.23 6.08 12.09
N LEU A 59 15.26 5.01 12.90
CA LEU A 59 15.37 5.13 14.35
C LEU A 59 16.73 5.70 14.77
N ASP A 60 17.84 5.25 14.16
CA ASP A 60 19.18 5.79 14.42
C ASP A 60 19.22 7.29 14.08
N ALA A 61 18.67 7.69 12.92
CA ALA A 61 18.56 9.10 12.55
C ALA A 61 17.68 9.91 13.51
N HIS A 62 16.60 9.32 14.04
CA HIS A 62 15.77 9.92 15.07
C HIS A 62 16.57 10.20 16.35
N ILE A 63 17.28 9.18 16.85
CA ILE A 63 18.13 9.27 18.05
C ILE A 63 19.21 10.33 17.88
N ASP A 64 19.93 10.33 16.76
CA ASP A 64 21.03 11.25 16.48
C ASP A 64 20.57 12.72 16.42
N SER A 65 19.33 12.96 15.98
CA SER A 65 18.76 14.31 15.91
C SER A 65 18.45 14.94 17.26
N GLY A 66 18.13 14.09 18.26
CA GLY A 66 17.59 14.52 19.55
C GLY A 66 16.25 15.28 19.47
N LEU A 67 15.50 15.14 18.37
CA LEU A 67 14.20 15.77 18.17
C LEU A 67 13.07 14.80 18.51
N GLY A 68 11.94 15.33 19.00
CA GLY A 68 10.82 14.51 19.49
C GLY A 68 10.04 13.76 18.41
N ALA A 69 10.18 14.13 17.13
CA ALA A 69 9.52 13.47 16.01
C ALA A 69 10.42 13.35 14.77
N THR A 70 10.25 12.27 14.01
CA THR A 70 10.87 12.07 12.70
C THR A 70 9.84 11.52 11.72
N VAL A 71 9.72 12.14 10.55
CA VAL A 71 8.75 11.79 9.51
C VAL A 71 9.49 11.22 8.30
N ALA A 72 9.09 10.06 7.80
CA ALA A 72 9.66 9.54 6.56
C ALA A 72 9.08 10.31 5.36
N GLY A 73 9.97 10.93 4.58
CA GLY A 73 9.63 11.62 3.35
C GLY A 73 10.16 10.86 2.14
N ILE A 74 9.32 10.67 1.13
CA ILE A 74 9.75 10.17 -0.18
C ILE A 74 9.83 11.33 -1.16
N ARG A 75 10.89 11.35 -1.98
CA ARG A 75 11.03 12.34 -3.06
C ARG A 75 10.07 12.01 -4.19
N VAL A 76 9.26 12.98 -4.59
CA VAL A 76 8.35 12.88 -5.73
C VAL A 76 8.55 14.09 -6.65
N PRO A 77 8.28 13.96 -7.96
CA PRO A 77 8.25 15.12 -8.85
C PRO A 77 7.30 16.18 -8.32
N ARG A 78 7.77 17.42 -8.23
CA ARG A 78 7.01 18.56 -7.67
C ARG A 78 5.66 18.76 -8.36
N ALA A 79 5.59 18.46 -9.66
CA ALA A 79 4.37 18.54 -10.46
C ALA A 79 3.26 17.57 -10.04
N GLU A 80 3.61 16.48 -9.34
CA GLU A 80 2.69 15.44 -8.87
C GLU A 80 2.42 15.54 -7.36
N ALA A 81 3.16 16.40 -6.66
CA ALA A 81 3.19 16.43 -5.20
C ALA A 81 1.92 16.99 -4.55
N SER A 82 1.10 17.77 -5.27
CA SER A 82 -0.13 18.38 -4.74
C SER A 82 -1.20 17.38 -4.26
N ALA A 83 -1.04 16.09 -4.57
CA ALA A 83 -1.92 15.03 -4.07
C ALA A 83 -1.59 14.56 -2.63
N PHE A 84 -0.43 14.94 -2.09
CA PHE A 84 0.13 14.41 -0.83
C PHE A 84 0.23 15.48 0.27
N GLY A 85 0.51 15.02 1.49
CA GLY A 85 1.04 15.89 2.55
C GLY A 85 2.52 16.16 2.28
N ILE A 86 2.89 17.42 2.09
CA ILE A 86 4.22 17.85 1.68
C ILE A 86 5.02 18.38 2.86
N ILE A 87 6.27 17.95 2.94
CA ILE A 87 7.22 18.33 3.98
C ILE A 87 8.17 19.39 3.42
N ASP A 88 8.13 20.58 3.98
CA ASP A 88 9.12 21.63 3.75
C ASP A 88 10.23 21.49 4.80
N ALA A 89 11.43 21.09 4.37
CA ALA A 89 12.55 20.86 5.28
C ALA A 89 13.81 21.59 4.81
N GLY A 90 14.58 22.07 5.80
CA GLY A 90 15.89 22.69 5.56
C GLY A 90 16.98 21.66 5.23
N ALA A 91 18.17 22.15 4.89
CA ALA A 91 19.35 21.30 4.64
C ALA A 91 19.86 20.58 5.91
N ASP A 92 19.37 20.95 7.09
CA ASP A 92 19.61 20.28 8.37
C ASP A 92 18.52 19.23 8.70
N ASN A 93 17.69 18.88 7.71
CA ASN A 93 16.54 17.98 7.81
C ASN A 93 15.42 18.44 8.75
N LYS A 94 15.52 19.61 9.39
CA LYS A 94 14.44 20.10 10.23
C LYS A 94 13.26 20.53 9.38
N ILE A 95 12.08 20.10 9.80
CA ILE A 95 10.83 20.46 9.11
C ILE A 95 10.46 21.89 9.50
N HIS A 96 10.36 22.76 8.51
CA HIS A 96 9.88 24.13 8.65
C HIS A 96 8.35 24.19 8.58
N GLN A 97 7.76 23.45 7.64
CA GLN A 97 6.31 23.39 7.44
C GLN A 97 5.87 22.00 7.02
N PHE A 98 4.66 21.64 7.45
CA PHE A 98 3.95 20.45 6.98
C PHE A 98 2.67 20.92 6.30
N LEU A 99 2.55 20.70 4.99
CA LEU A 99 1.55 21.28 4.12
C LEU A 99 0.63 20.20 3.58
N GLU A 100 -0.64 20.20 3.96
CA GLU A 100 -1.62 19.25 3.41
C GLU A 100 -2.06 19.68 2.00
N LYS A 101 -1.70 18.90 0.98
CA LYS A 101 -2.12 19.06 -0.44
C LYS A 101 -1.96 20.50 -0.97
N PRO A 102 -0.75 21.07 -0.91
CA PRO A 102 -0.53 22.44 -1.37
C PRO A 102 -0.69 22.56 -2.89
N ALA A 103 -1.28 23.67 -3.33
CA ALA A 103 -1.41 23.98 -4.76
C ALA A 103 -0.06 24.27 -5.43
N ASP A 104 0.92 24.77 -4.66
CA ASP A 104 2.30 24.99 -5.09
C ASP A 104 3.26 24.38 -4.06
N PRO A 105 3.62 23.09 -4.20
CA PRO A 105 4.52 22.41 -3.27
C PRO A 105 5.91 23.08 -3.21
N PRO A 106 6.58 23.17 -2.06
CA PRO A 106 7.97 23.63 -2.00
C PRO A 106 8.93 22.62 -2.64
N GLY A 107 9.99 23.12 -3.28
CA GLY A 107 11.07 22.30 -3.84
C GLY A 107 12.14 21.98 -2.81
N LEU A 108 12.90 20.90 -3.00
CA LEU A 108 14.01 20.55 -2.12
C LEU A 108 15.21 21.50 -2.30
N PRO A 109 16.02 21.77 -1.25
CA PRO A 109 17.22 22.60 -1.35
C PRO A 109 18.27 22.10 -2.36
N ASP A 110 18.39 20.78 -2.49
CA ASP A 110 19.32 20.08 -3.39
C ASP A 110 18.69 19.69 -4.74
N SER A 111 17.36 19.57 -4.79
CA SER A 111 16.59 19.18 -5.98
C SER A 111 15.28 19.99 -6.08
N PRO A 112 15.31 21.20 -6.67
CA PRO A 112 14.16 22.12 -6.67
C PRO A 112 12.91 21.63 -7.44
N ASP A 113 13.08 20.64 -8.31
CA ASP A 113 12.01 20.02 -9.10
C ASP A 113 11.36 18.82 -8.40
N GLU A 114 11.82 18.48 -7.19
CA GLU A 114 11.26 17.44 -6.33
C GLU A 114 10.71 18.05 -5.03
N SER A 115 9.82 17.31 -4.38
CA SER A 115 9.27 17.63 -3.06
C SER A 115 9.27 16.38 -2.18
N TYR A 116 9.38 16.54 -0.87
CA TYR A 116 9.12 15.44 0.05
C TYR A 116 7.62 15.26 0.23
N ALA A 117 7.11 14.09 -0.19
CA ALA A 117 5.79 13.61 0.21
C ALA A 117 5.92 12.78 1.49
N SER A 118 5.06 13.07 2.48
CA SER A 118 4.95 12.26 3.69
C SER A 118 4.44 10.87 3.35
N MET A 119 5.17 9.85 3.81
CA MET A 119 4.76 8.44 3.65
C MET A 119 3.77 7.98 4.73
N GLY A 120 3.38 8.86 5.66
CA GLY A 120 2.55 8.45 6.81
C GLY A 120 3.28 7.59 7.85
N ASN A 121 4.62 7.63 7.85
CA ASN A 121 5.48 6.87 8.75
C ASN A 121 6.22 7.82 9.69
N TYR A 122 6.08 7.58 10.99
CA TYR A 122 6.56 8.48 12.04
C TYR A 122 7.31 7.70 13.11
N ILE A 123 8.36 8.31 13.68
CA ILE A 123 9.02 7.86 14.90
C ILE A 123 8.94 9.00 15.92
N PHE A 124 8.64 8.64 17.18
CA PHE A 124 8.58 9.59 18.28
C PHE A 124 9.33 9.07 19.51
N ASP A 125 9.88 10.00 20.27
CA ASP A 125 10.14 9.79 21.70
C ASP A 125 8.80 9.48 22.38
N LYS A 126 8.76 8.40 23.17
CA LYS A 126 7.53 7.94 23.83
C LYS A 126 6.86 9.06 24.64
N ASP A 127 7.62 9.77 25.47
CA ASP A 127 7.07 10.79 26.37
C ASP A 127 6.55 12.01 25.59
N ALA A 128 7.24 12.38 24.51
CA ALA A 128 6.80 13.47 23.64
C ALA A 128 5.49 13.13 22.91
N LEU A 129 5.37 11.90 22.40
CA LEU A 129 4.13 11.42 21.77
C LEU A 129 2.96 11.40 22.77
N VAL A 130 3.19 10.88 23.98
CA VAL A 130 2.14 10.83 25.02
C VAL A 130 1.64 12.24 25.35
N ALA A 131 2.54 13.20 25.55
CA ALA A 131 2.18 14.58 25.83
C ALA A 131 1.40 15.22 24.67
N ALA A 132 1.81 14.95 23.42
CA ALA A 132 1.11 15.45 22.24
C ALA A 132 -0.31 14.86 22.12
N LEU A 133 -0.49 13.56 22.34
CA LEU A 133 -1.79 12.89 22.29
C LEU A 133 -2.72 13.36 23.41
N GLU A 134 -2.22 13.56 24.62
CA GLU A 134 -3.02 14.08 25.75
C GLU A 134 -3.46 15.53 25.51
N ALA A 135 -2.60 16.35 24.89
CA ALA A 135 -2.95 17.72 24.52
C ALA A 135 -3.99 17.76 23.38
N ASP A 136 -3.81 16.94 22.34
CA ASP A 136 -4.74 16.81 21.21
C ASP A 136 -6.13 16.34 21.67
N ALA A 137 -6.19 15.32 22.53
CA ALA A 137 -7.46 14.82 23.06
C ALA A 137 -8.20 15.81 23.97
N ALA A 138 -7.51 16.83 24.48
CA ALA A 138 -8.11 17.89 25.28
C ALA A 138 -8.61 19.08 24.44
N ASP A 139 -8.25 19.17 23.16
CA ASP A 139 -8.70 20.23 22.25
C ASP A 139 -9.98 19.80 21.51
N GLU A 140 -11.09 20.46 21.82
CA GLU A 140 -12.39 20.19 21.20
C GLU A 140 -12.45 20.54 19.70
N ASN A 141 -11.46 21.28 19.17
CA ASN A 141 -11.40 21.67 17.77
C ASN A 141 -10.40 20.84 16.94
N ALA A 142 -9.64 19.96 17.57
CA ALA A 142 -8.68 19.10 16.88
C ALA A 142 -9.42 18.09 16.00
N ARG A 143 -8.79 17.69 14.89
CA ARG A 143 -9.31 16.60 14.05
C ARG A 143 -8.89 15.24 14.58
N HIS A 144 -7.98 15.22 15.55
CA HIS A 144 -7.39 14.04 16.15
C HIS A 144 -6.66 13.17 15.11
N ASP A 145 -5.93 13.80 14.19
CA ASP A 145 -5.17 13.16 13.13
C ASP A 145 -3.64 13.34 13.28
N MET A 146 -2.89 12.29 12.95
CA MET A 146 -1.43 12.31 13.02
C MET A 146 -0.80 13.35 12.08
N GLY A 147 -1.25 13.43 10.82
CA GLY A 147 -0.72 14.38 9.83
C GLY A 147 -1.33 15.77 9.96
N GLY A 148 -2.59 15.85 10.39
CA GLY A 148 -3.35 17.10 10.51
C GLY A 148 -3.11 17.89 11.80
N ASP A 149 -2.83 17.21 12.91
CA ASP A 149 -2.74 17.84 14.24
C ASP A 149 -1.40 17.52 14.93
N ILE A 150 -1.03 16.24 15.07
CA ILE A 150 0.13 15.82 15.85
C ILE A 150 1.44 16.30 15.23
N ILE A 151 1.73 15.94 13.98
CA ILE A 151 2.97 16.35 13.30
C ILE A 151 3.09 17.89 13.21
N PRO A 152 2.05 18.64 12.79
CA PRO A 152 2.09 20.10 12.82
C PRO A 152 2.42 20.68 14.20
N ALA A 153 1.96 20.07 15.29
CA ALA A 153 2.31 20.50 16.64
C ALA A 153 3.82 20.38 16.92
N PHE A 154 4.47 19.27 16.55
CA PHE A 154 5.93 19.11 16.66
C PHE A 154 6.69 20.08 15.75
N VAL A 155 6.22 20.26 14.51
CA VAL A 155 6.82 21.21 13.55
C VAL A 155 6.79 22.63 14.10
N SER A 156 5.66 23.07 14.68
CA SER A 156 5.53 24.40 15.26
C SER A 156 6.48 24.70 16.42
N ARG A 157 6.97 23.64 17.11
CA ARG A 157 7.95 23.72 18.20
C ARG A 157 9.40 23.54 17.72
N GLY A 158 9.61 23.24 16.44
CA GLY A 158 10.94 22.94 15.90
C GLY A 158 11.49 21.58 16.37
N GLU A 159 10.60 20.65 16.71
CA GLU A 159 10.89 19.34 17.29
C GLU A 159 10.71 18.19 16.28
N ALA A 160 10.62 18.50 14.98
CA ALA A 160 10.43 17.51 13.93
C ALA A 160 11.52 17.60 12.85
N GLN A 161 11.98 16.44 12.38
CA GLN A 161 12.82 16.31 11.20
C GLN A 161 12.22 15.37 10.16
N VAL A 162 12.67 15.51 8.92
CA VAL A 162 12.42 14.56 7.84
C VAL A 162 13.53 13.51 7.80
N TYR A 163 13.17 12.27 7.54
CA TYR A 163 14.07 11.20 7.14
C TYR A 163 13.85 10.93 5.65
N ASP A 164 14.87 11.15 4.83
CA ASP A 164 14.80 10.88 3.40
C ASP A 164 14.78 9.37 3.15
N PHE A 165 13.65 8.87 2.65
CA PHE A 165 13.47 7.45 2.36
C PHE A 165 14.47 6.94 1.30
N THR A 166 14.98 7.82 0.43
CA THR A 166 15.95 7.42 -0.61
C THR A 166 17.32 7.04 -0.04
N ASP A 167 17.62 7.43 1.20
CA ASP A 167 18.82 7.02 1.94
C ASP A 167 18.65 5.63 2.59
N ASN A 168 17.44 5.08 2.64
CA ASN A 168 17.18 3.80 3.28
C ASN A 168 17.79 2.65 2.46
N ALA A 169 18.66 1.88 3.11
CA ALA A 169 19.31 0.74 2.48
C ALA A 169 18.72 -0.58 2.96
N VAL A 170 17.90 -1.22 2.14
CA VAL A 170 17.36 -2.56 2.44
C VAL A 170 18.29 -3.63 1.85
N PRO A 171 18.73 -4.63 2.65
CA PRO A 171 19.51 -5.76 2.14
C PRO A 171 18.84 -6.45 0.94
N GLY A 172 19.62 -6.75 -0.09
CA GLY A 172 19.14 -7.43 -1.31
C GLY A 172 18.29 -6.57 -2.25
N ALA A 173 18.05 -5.29 -1.96
CA ALA A 173 17.32 -4.39 -2.84
C ALA A 173 18.09 -4.11 -4.16
N THR A 174 17.35 -3.99 -5.26
CA THR A 174 17.89 -3.58 -6.57
C THR A 174 17.73 -2.07 -6.78
N GLU A 175 18.28 -1.54 -7.87
CA GLU A 175 18.10 -0.12 -8.24
C GLU A 175 16.63 0.24 -8.46
N GLU A 176 15.84 -0.69 -9.01
CA GLU A 176 14.40 -0.51 -9.23
C GLU A 176 13.59 -0.60 -7.93
N ASP A 177 14.01 -1.47 -7.00
CA ASP A 177 13.25 -1.82 -5.79
C ASP A 177 13.56 -0.88 -4.62
N ARG A 178 14.75 -0.28 -4.57
CA ARG A 178 15.25 0.48 -3.39
C ARG A 178 14.34 1.63 -2.94
N ASN A 179 13.70 2.31 -3.89
CA ASN A 179 12.83 3.46 -3.62
C ASN A 179 11.37 3.14 -3.97
N TYR A 180 11.01 1.85 -4.09
CA TYR A 180 9.66 1.46 -4.45
C TYR A 180 8.68 1.81 -3.33
N TRP A 181 7.72 2.67 -3.65
CA TRP A 181 6.59 2.99 -2.78
C TRP A 181 5.32 3.19 -3.63
N ARG A 182 4.22 2.59 -3.16
CA ARG A 182 2.89 2.75 -3.74
C ARG A 182 1.86 2.94 -2.64
N ASP A 183 1.02 3.98 -2.79
CA ASP A 183 -0.14 4.25 -1.93
C ASP A 183 -1.38 3.41 -2.31
N VAL A 184 -1.46 2.96 -3.56
CA VAL A 184 -2.52 2.04 -4.03
C VAL A 184 -3.96 2.56 -3.81
N GLY A 185 -4.15 3.88 -3.68
CA GLY A 185 -5.44 4.51 -3.35
C GLY A 185 -6.48 4.55 -4.48
N THR A 186 -6.12 4.15 -5.71
CA THR A 186 -7.04 4.09 -6.86
C THR A 186 -7.04 2.72 -7.51
N ILE A 187 -8.09 2.39 -8.28
CA ILE A 187 -8.17 1.14 -9.05
C ILE A 187 -6.99 1.03 -10.02
N ASP A 188 -6.63 2.12 -10.70
CA ASP A 188 -5.52 2.16 -11.64
C ASP A 188 -4.18 1.92 -10.91
N ALA A 189 -3.94 2.59 -9.78
CA ALA A 189 -2.72 2.38 -8.97
C ALA A 189 -2.64 0.95 -8.41
N PHE A 190 -3.76 0.36 -7.99
CA PHE A 190 -3.84 -1.05 -7.59
C PHE A 190 -3.48 -1.98 -8.73
N PHE A 191 -4.00 -1.70 -9.92
CA PHE A 191 -3.72 -2.48 -11.11
C PHE A 191 -2.24 -2.40 -11.50
N ASP A 192 -1.70 -1.19 -11.59
CA ASP A 192 -0.31 -0.94 -11.98
C ASP A 192 0.68 -1.57 -10.99
N ALA A 193 0.39 -1.52 -9.68
CA ALA A 193 1.23 -2.17 -8.65
C ALA A 193 1.30 -3.70 -8.82
N HIS A 194 0.26 -4.35 -9.37
CA HIS A 194 0.34 -5.78 -9.70
C HIS A 194 1.08 -6.03 -11.01
N MET A 195 0.90 -5.14 -12.00
CA MET A 195 1.60 -5.25 -13.28
C MET A 195 3.11 -5.02 -13.12
N ASP A 196 3.52 -4.19 -12.15
CA ASP A 196 4.91 -4.00 -11.71
C ASP A 196 5.59 -5.33 -11.32
N LEU A 197 4.82 -6.34 -10.88
CA LEU A 197 5.35 -7.65 -10.45
C LEU A 197 5.63 -8.60 -11.61
N VAL A 198 4.92 -8.45 -12.72
CA VAL A 198 4.97 -9.39 -13.85
C VAL A 198 5.86 -8.91 -15.00
N ALA A 199 6.39 -7.69 -14.89
CA ALA A 199 7.42 -7.19 -15.78
C ALA A 199 8.68 -8.07 -15.73
N VAL A 200 9.39 -8.19 -16.86
CA VAL A 200 10.64 -8.97 -16.98
C VAL A 200 11.67 -8.58 -15.93
N LYS A 201 11.78 -7.28 -15.63
CA LYS A 201 12.51 -6.74 -14.49
C LYS A 201 11.50 -6.08 -13.55
N PRO A 202 11.03 -6.77 -12.50
CA PRO A 202 10.01 -6.23 -11.61
C PRO A 202 10.47 -4.95 -10.92
N ASN A 203 9.58 -3.95 -10.86
CA ASN A 203 9.83 -2.73 -10.09
C ASN A 203 9.80 -3.01 -8.58
N PHE A 204 9.07 -4.06 -8.17
CA PHE A 204 9.05 -4.57 -6.81
C PHE A 204 9.48 -6.04 -6.79
N ASN A 205 10.67 -6.32 -6.26
CA ASN A 205 11.28 -7.64 -6.36
C ASN A 205 10.77 -8.57 -5.25
N LEU A 206 9.85 -9.49 -5.55
CA LEU A 206 9.37 -10.48 -4.56
C LEU A 206 10.37 -11.58 -4.20
N TYR A 207 11.50 -11.67 -4.91
CA TYR A 207 12.53 -12.71 -4.75
C TYR A 207 13.74 -12.25 -3.92
N ASN A 208 13.56 -11.23 -3.07
CA ASN A 208 14.57 -10.79 -2.12
C ASN A 208 14.51 -11.63 -0.83
N ASP A 209 15.39 -12.62 -0.72
CA ASP A 209 15.50 -13.50 0.46
C ASP A 209 16.21 -12.85 1.65
N ASP A 210 16.96 -11.76 1.44
CA ASP A 210 17.63 -11.01 2.52
C ASP A 210 16.63 -10.13 3.31
N TRP A 211 15.50 -9.78 2.69
CA TRP A 211 14.40 -9.03 3.30
C TRP A 211 13.02 -9.62 2.95
N PRO A 212 12.67 -10.78 3.53
CA PRO A 212 11.49 -11.55 3.15
C PRO A 212 10.19 -10.87 3.61
N ILE A 213 9.14 -11.00 2.79
CA ILE A 213 7.78 -10.56 3.14
C ILE A 213 7.03 -11.75 3.74
N PHE A 214 6.70 -11.67 5.03
CA PHE A 214 5.91 -12.69 5.70
C PHE A 214 4.42 -12.50 5.43
N SER A 215 3.74 -13.60 5.09
CA SER A 215 2.29 -13.64 4.92
C SER A 215 1.75 -15.04 5.22
N PHE A 216 0.43 -15.18 5.28
CA PHE A 216 -0.22 -16.47 5.48
C PHE A 216 -0.09 -17.37 4.26
N GLN A 217 0.71 -18.44 4.38
CA GLN A 217 0.90 -19.44 3.33
C GLN A 217 -0.18 -20.54 3.40
N ARG A 218 -1.07 -20.57 2.41
CA ARG A 218 -2.12 -21.60 2.31
C ARG A 218 -1.53 -22.93 1.86
N GLN A 219 -1.91 -24.02 2.54
CA GLN A 219 -1.57 -25.38 2.12
C GLN A 219 -2.40 -25.77 0.88
N LEU A 220 -1.88 -25.49 -0.31
CA LEU A 220 -2.52 -25.77 -1.59
C LEU A 220 -1.56 -26.57 -2.51
N PRO A 221 -2.10 -27.40 -3.43
CA PRO A 221 -1.27 -28.06 -4.45
C PRO A 221 -0.53 -27.06 -5.33
N GLY A 222 0.51 -27.50 -6.04
CA GLY A 222 1.16 -26.70 -7.07
C GLY A 222 0.19 -26.28 -8.18
N ALA A 223 0.51 -25.19 -8.88
CA ALA A 223 -0.22 -24.79 -10.07
C ALA A 223 -0.16 -25.89 -11.14
N LYS A 224 -1.30 -26.19 -11.77
CA LYS A 224 -1.43 -27.27 -12.76
C LYS A 224 -1.72 -26.71 -14.15
N PHE A 225 -0.84 -27.01 -15.08
CA PHE A 225 -0.99 -26.72 -16.50
C PHE A 225 -1.33 -28.02 -17.24
N THR A 226 -2.39 -28.01 -18.03
CA THR A 226 -2.83 -29.20 -18.78
C THR A 226 -3.44 -28.79 -20.12
N LEU A 227 -3.52 -29.73 -21.07
CA LEU A 227 -4.12 -29.51 -22.39
C LEU A 227 -3.52 -28.31 -23.14
N ARG A 228 -2.21 -28.08 -22.98
CA ARG A 228 -1.47 -26.91 -23.50
C ARG A 228 -1.92 -25.57 -22.92
N GLY A 229 -2.34 -25.55 -21.65
CA GLY A 229 -2.50 -24.29 -20.92
C GLY A 229 -1.14 -23.60 -20.74
N THR A 230 -1.10 -22.29 -20.92
CA THR A 230 0.11 -21.45 -20.90
C THR A 230 -0.05 -20.26 -19.96
N ALA A 231 1.08 -19.78 -19.44
CA ALA A 231 1.18 -18.52 -18.73
C ALA A 231 2.53 -17.87 -19.09
N GLU A 232 2.49 -16.69 -19.71
CA GLU A 232 3.66 -15.91 -20.14
C GLU A 232 3.65 -14.57 -19.39
N ASP A 233 4.83 -14.10 -18.97
CA ASP A 233 5.02 -12.88 -18.18
C ASP A 233 3.97 -12.74 -17.06
N SER A 234 3.77 -13.81 -16.28
CA SER A 234 2.63 -13.95 -15.36
C SER A 234 3.03 -14.61 -14.05
N ILE A 235 2.34 -14.24 -12.98
CA ILE A 235 2.45 -14.90 -11.67
C ILE A 235 1.25 -15.81 -11.46
N VAL A 236 1.50 -17.11 -11.28
CA VAL A 236 0.46 -18.12 -11.07
C VAL A 236 0.59 -18.74 -9.68
N SER A 237 -0.39 -18.45 -8.82
CA SER A 237 -0.40 -18.94 -7.45
C SER A 237 -0.73 -20.43 -7.32
N ALA A 238 -0.48 -20.99 -6.13
CA ALA A 238 -0.82 -22.37 -5.79
C ALA A 238 -2.33 -22.66 -5.93
N GLY A 239 -2.65 -23.89 -6.32
CA GLY A 239 -4.02 -24.38 -6.54
C GLY A 239 -4.66 -23.97 -7.87
N CYS A 240 -4.00 -23.13 -8.68
CA CYS A 240 -4.50 -22.75 -9.99
C CYS A 240 -4.52 -23.94 -10.96
N ILE A 241 -5.51 -23.94 -11.87
CA ILE A 241 -5.60 -24.92 -12.96
C ILE A 241 -5.82 -24.17 -14.28
N ILE A 242 -4.83 -24.23 -15.16
CA ILE A 242 -4.89 -23.64 -16.50
C ILE A 242 -4.98 -24.81 -17.50
N SER A 243 -6.18 -25.01 -18.06
CA SER A 243 -6.54 -26.20 -18.83
C SER A 243 -6.83 -25.85 -20.29
N GLY A 244 -5.77 -25.60 -21.05
CA GLY A 244 -5.83 -25.23 -22.47
C GLY A 244 -6.29 -23.79 -22.73
N GLY A 245 -6.28 -22.94 -21.69
CA GLY A 245 -6.41 -21.49 -21.81
C GLY A 245 -5.05 -20.81 -21.83
N ASP A 246 -5.06 -19.54 -22.22
CA ASP A 246 -3.88 -18.72 -22.47
C ASP A 246 -3.88 -17.51 -21.52
N VAL A 247 -2.78 -17.33 -20.79
CA VAL A 247 -2.62 -16.28 -19.78
C VAL A 247 -1.37 -15.48 -20.11
N ASP A 248 -1.50 -14.16 -20.20
CA ASP A 248 -0.43 -13.24 -20.55
C ASP A 248 -0.43 -12.03 -19.62
N SER A 249 0.76 -11.59 -19.19
CA SER A 249 0.94 -10.35 -18.43
C SER A 249 0.03 -10.23 -17.20
N SER A 250 -0.25 -11.33 -16.48
CA SER A 250 -1.36 -11.40 -15.51
C SER A 250 -0.96 -11.98 -14.15
N VAL A 251 -1.71 -11.60 -13.11
CA VAL A 251 -1.55 -12.12 -11.75
C VAL A 251 -2.75 -12.97 -11.37
N LEU A 252 -2.52 -14.26 -11.14
CA LEU A 252 -3.54 -15.22 -10.74
C LEU A 252 -3.37 -15.58 -9.27
N SER A 253 -4.34 -15.17 -8.46
CA SER A 253 -4.45 -15.53 -7.04
C SER A 253 -4.78 -17.02 -6.86
N PRO A 254 -4.72 -17.56 -5.64
CA PRO A 254 -4.92 -18.99 -5.42
C PRO A 254 -6.25 -19.54 -5.93
N LYS A 255 -6.22 -20.78 -6.42
CA LYS A 255 -7.39 -21.55 -6.90
C LYS A 255 -8.10 -20.98 -8.14
N VAL A 256 -7.48 -20.09 -8.89
CA VAL A 256 -8.04 -19.63 -10.17
C VAL A 256 -8.11 -20.78 -11.18
N ARG A 257 -9.20 -20.82 -11.97
CA ARG A 257 -9.38 -21.80 -13.04
C ARG A 257 -9.52 -21.09 -14.38
N VAL A 258 -8.74 -21.52 -15.36
CA VAL A 258 -8.81 -21.00 -16.73
C VAL A 258 -9.06 -22.17 -17.68
N ASP A 259 -10.23 -22.16 -18.31
CA ASP A 259 -10.69 -23.24 -19.17
C ASP A 259 -10.21 -23.11 -20.61
N LYS A 260 -10.45 -24.17 -21.39
CA LYS A 260 -9.96 -24.32 -22.75
C LYS A 260 -10.35 -23.13 -23.64
N TRP A 261 -9.36 -22.60 -24.36
CA TRP A 261 -9.49 -21.46 -25.29
C TRP A 261 -9.90 -20.14 -24.64
N ALA A 262 -9.94 -20.07 -23.31
CA ALA A 262 -10.03 -18.78 -22.64
C ALA A 262 -8.75 -17.98 -22.86
N LYS A 263 -8.87 -16.65 -22.88
CA LYS A 263 -7.76 -15.71 -22.93
C LYS A 263 -7.83 -14.76 -21.74
N VAL A 264 -6.72 -14.63 -21.03
CA VAL A 264 -6.57 -13.70 -19.90
C VAL A 264 -5.34 -12.85 -20.17
N GLU A 265 -5.51 -11.55 -20.39
CA GLU A 265 -4.45 -10.63 -20.79
C GLU A 265 -4.43 -9.43 -19.86
N GLN A 266 -3.26 -9.06 -19.33
CA GLN A 266 -3.09 -7.87 -18.49
C GLN A 266 -4.16 -7.77 -17.40
N SER A 267 -4.32 -8.81 -16.58
CA SER A 267 -5.48 -8.90 -15.68
C SER A 267 -5.12 -9.47 -14.31
N ILE A 268 -5.90 -9.10 -13.31
CA ILE A 268 -5.77 -9.55 -11.92
C ILE A 268 -6.98 -10.43 -11.60
N LEU A 269 -6.73 -11.71 -11.35
CA LEU A 269 -7.76 -12.67 -10.98
C LEU A 269 -7.61 -13.00 -9.51
N MET A 270 -8.54 -12.52 -8.69
CA MET A 270 -8.57 -12.78 -7.25
C MET A 270 -8.99 -14.22 -6.96
N ASP A 271 -8.90 -14.63 -5.69
CA ASP A 271 -9.08 -16.02 -5.26
C ASP A 271 -10.32 -16.69 -5.87
N ASN A 272 -10.12 -17.93 -6.35
CA ASN A 272 -11.20 -18.80 -6.81
C ASN A 272 -12.01 -18.23 -8.01
N ALA A 273 -11.48 -17.23 -8.73
CA ALA A 273 -12.07 -16.79 -9.99
C ALA A 273 -12.02 -17.91 -11.05
N GLN A 274 -13.03 -17.99 -11.90
CA GLN A 274 -13.19 -19.03 -12.92
C GLN A 274 -13.44 -18.39 -14.27
N VAL A 275 -12.59 -18.68 -15.24
CA VAL A 275 -12.72 -18.20 -16.62
C VAL A 275 -13.12 -19.36 -17.52
N GLY A 276 -14.36 -19.34 -18.00
CA GLY A 276 -14.96 -20.39 -18.80
C GLY A 276 -14.40 -20.49 -20.22
N ARG A 277 -14.74 -21.57 -20.93
CA ARG A 277 -14.22 -21.85 -22.27
C ARG A 277 -14.49 -20.70 -23.26
N ASN A 278 -13.53 -20.37 -24.10
CA ASN A 278 -13.62 -19.27 -25.09
C ASN A 278 -13.95 -17.89 -24.50
N ALA A 279 -13.88 -17.71 -23.18
CA ALA A 279 -14.06 -16.40 -22.57
C ALA A 279 -12.81 -15.52 -22.78
N VAL A 280 -13.00 -14.20 -22.78
CA VAL A 280 -11.92 -13.23 -22.90
C VAL A 280 -11.96 -12.29 -21.71
N VAL A 281 -10.84 -12.16 -21.01
CA VAL A 281 -10.65 -11.21 -19.91
C VAL A 281 -9.43 -10.38 -20.25
N ARG A 282 -9.60 -9.07 -20.39
CA ARG A 282 -8.53 -8.15 -20.75
C ARG A 282 -8.56 -6.92 -19.85
N ARG A 283 -7.41 -6.45 -19.35
CA ARG A 283 -7.33 -5.21 -18.55
C ARG A 283 -8.39 -5.12 -17.46
N ALA A 284 -8.55 -6.22 -16.72
CA ALA A 284 -9.62 -6.35 -15.75
C ALA A 284 -9.15 -6.88 -14.39
N ILE A 285 -9.90 -6.54 -13.36
CA ILE A 285 -9.81 -7.09 -12.02
C ILE A 285 -11.06 -7.92 -11.77
N LEU A 286 -10.90 -9.23 -11.65
CA LEU A 286 -11.96 -10.13 -11.23
C LEU A 286 -11.83 -10.34 -9.72
N ASP A 287 -12.79 -9.84 -8.94
CA ASP A 287 -12.78 -10.07 -7.48
C ASP A 287 -13.09 -11.56 -7.15
N LYS A 288 -13.04 -11.90 -5.87
CA LYS A 288 -13.08 -13.28 -5.38
C LYS A 288 -14.34 -13.99 -5.86
N ASN A 289 -14.16 -15.26 -6.25
CA ASN A 289 -15.22 -16.16 -6.71
C ASN A 289 -15.97 -15.71 -7.98
N VAL A 290 -15.48 -14.72 -8.72
CA VAL A 290 -16.09 -14.33 -10.01
C VAL A 290 -16.08 -15.50 -10.98
N ILE A 291 -17.19 -15.70 -11.70
CA ILE A 291 -17.32 -16.71 -12.74
C ILE A 291 -17.59 -16.01 -14.06
N ILE A 292 -16.66 -16.13 -15.01
CA ILE A 292 -16.85 -15.72 -16.40
C ILE A 292 -17.38 -16.94 -17.15
N GLU A 293 -18.63 -16.90 -17.61
CA GLU A 293 -19.23 -18.00 -18.35
C GLU A 293 -18.58 -18.20 -19.71
N ARG A 294 -18.87 -19.35 -20.32
CA ARG A 294 -18.36 -19.72 -21.65
C ARG A 294 -18.66 -18.60 -22.67
N GLY A 295 -17.62 -18.10 -23.32
CA GLY A 295 -17.74 -17.09 -24.39
C GLY A 295 -18.04 -15.67 -23.91
N ALA A 296 -18.09 -15.42 -22.59
CA ALA A 296 -18.26 -14.07 -22.07
C ALA A 296 -16.96 -13.26 -22.21
N GLU A 297 -17.10 -11.96 -22.38
CA GLU A 297 -15.98 -11.02 -22.55
C GLU A 297 -16.03 -9.94 -21.47
N VAL A 298 -14.89 -9.62 -20.86
CA VAL A 298 -14.73 -8.56 -19.85
C VAL A 298 -13.49 -7.73 -20.16
N GLY A 299 -13.63 -6.40 -20.08
CA GLY A 299 -12.59 -5.42 -20.40
C GLY A 299 -12.20 -5.38 -21.87
N VAL A 300 -13.12 -5.81 -22.73
CA VAL A 300 -13.03 -5.71 -24.20
C VAL A 300 -13.88 -4.55 -24.72
N ASP A 301 -15.12 -4.44 -24.21
CA ASP A 301 -16.06 -3.35 -24.51
C ASP A 301 -16.49 -2.68 -23.20
N HIS A 302 -15.89 -1.52 -22.92
CA HIS A 302 -16.17 -0.76 -21.71
C HIS A 302 -17.60 -0.20 -21.65
N GLU A 303 -18.29 -0.01 -22.77
CA GLU A 303 -19.70 0.42 -22.74
C GLU A 303 -20.59 -0.75 -22.32
N ALA A 304 -20.34 -1.95 -22.89
CA ALA A 304 -21.02 -3.17 -22.47
C ALA A 304 -20.74 -3.51 -20.99
N ASP A 305 -19.50 -3.35 -20.53
CA ASP A 305 -19.15 -3.60 -19.13
C ASP A 305 -19.84 -2.61 -18.18
N ARG A 306 -19.89 -1.33 -18.52
CA ARG A 306 -20.67 -0.34 -17.76
C ARG A 306 -22.17 -0.65 -17.78
N ALA A 307 -22.72 -1.10 -18.92
CA ALA A 307 -24.12 -1.49 -19.03
C ALA A 307 -24.47 -2.71 -18.16
N ARG A 308 -23.50 -3.59 -17.88
CA ARG A 308 -23.63 -4.70 -16.92
C ARG A 308 -23.50 -4.25 -15.45
N GLY A 309 -23.21 -2.97 -15.20
CA GLY A 309 -23.03 -2.40 -13.87
C GLY A 309 -21.62 -2.54 -13.32
N PHE A 310 -20.63 -2.87 -14.16
CA PHE A 310 -19.23 -2.94 -13.72
C PHE A 310 -18.62 -1.55 -13.60
N THR A 311 -17.66 -1.43 -12.69
CA THR A 311 -16.83 -0.22 -12.59
C THR A 311 -15.76 -0.27 -13.66
N VAL A 312 -15.58 0.84 -14.39
CA VAL A 312 -14.46 1.03 -15.32
C VAL A 312 -13.70 2.26 -14.85
N SER A 313 -12.43 2.09 -14.48
CA SER A 313 -11.57 3.16 -13.98
C SER A 313 -11.24 4.21 -15.05
N ALA A 314 -10.55 5.28 -14.65
CA ALA A 314 -10.09 6.31 -15.59
C ALA A 314 -9.04 5.77 -16.58
N GLY A 315 -8.17 4.87 -16.14
CA GLY A 315 -7.21 4.14 -16.99
C GLY A 315 -7.80 2.96 -17.78
N GLY A 316 -9.13 2.80 -17.75
CA GLY A 316 -9.84 1.78 -18.52
C GLY A 316 -9.70 0.37 -17.95
N ILE A 317 -9.57 0.24 -16.62
CA ILE A 317 -9.54 -1.05 -15.94
C ILE A 317 -10.96 -1.43 -15.52
N THR A 318 -11.44 -2.58 -15.99
CA THR A 318 -12.78 -3.08 -15.65
C THR A 318 -12.73 -3.91 -14.37
N VAL A 319 -13.60 -3.61 -13.41
CA VAL A 319 -13.70 -4.34 -12.13
C VAL A 319 -15.02 -5.11 -12.06
N VAL A 320 -14.92 -6.42 -11.92
CA VAL A 320 -16.06 -7.32 -11.71
C VAL A 320 -16.18 -7.61 -10.21
N PRO A 321 -17.35 -7.33 -9.59
CA PRO A 321 -17.51 -7.45 -8.15
C PRO A 321 -17.51 -8.91 -7.69
N LYS A 322 -17.22 -9.09 -6.40
CA LYS A 322 -17.18 -10.41 -5.75
C LYS A 322 -18.43 -11.24 -6.02
N ASP A 323 -18.23 -12.55 -6.17
CA ASP A 323 -19.30 -13.56 -6.32
C ASP A 323 -20.18 -13.37 -7.57
N PHE A 324 -19.77 -12.51 -8.51
CA PHE A 324 -20.54 -12.21 -9.71
C PHE A 324 -20.37 -13.28 -10.80
N VAL A 325 -21.44 -13.51 -11.56
CA VAL A 325 -21.44 -14.40 -12.74
C VAL A 325 -21.65 -13.59 -14.00
N VAL A 326 -20.64 -13.51 -14.86
CA VAL A 326 -20.68 -12.79 -16.13
C VAL A 326 -21.14 -13.73 -17.23
N LYS A 327 -22.28 -13.42 -17.85
CA LYS A 327 -22.86 -14.21 -18.94
C LYS A 327 -22.36 -13.73 -20.30
N ALA A 328 -22.35 -14.61 -21.28
CA ALA A 328 -22.13 -14.22 -22.67
C ALA A 328 -23.30 -13.36 -23.19
N VAL A 329 -22.98 -12.42 -24.07
CA VAL A 329 -23.96 -11.56 -24.77
C VAL A 329 -24.46 -12.27 -26.03
#